data_AF-A0A2T4AYA8-F1
#
_entry.id   AF-A0A2T4AYA8-F1
#
_cell.length_a   1.000
_cell.length_b   1.000
_cell.length_c   1.000
_cell.angle_alpha   90.00
_cell.angle_beta   90.00
_cell.angle_gamma   90.00
#
_symmetry.space_group_name_H-M   'P 1'
#
loop_
_entity.id
_entity.type
_entity.pdbx_description
1 polymer ?
#
loop_
_entity_poly.entity_id
_entity_poly.type
_entity_poly.pdbx_seq_one_letter_code
_entity_poly.pdbx_strand_id
1 'polypeptide(L)'
;MATVEHCIACFEALDAELNNRKPLSLEEIQSSWAEYKASSSASAPASGPSDAPLNPALRRLAAETASSSSSTSSSSTSLSAAAASTPATSTSSLPGAPPTAAPLFVTWNTVDPADGDVSLRGCIGTFESQPLAEGIPEYALISALQDTRFRPISKRELPTLQAAVTLLTDFEEAKDVHDWEIGTHGIRISFSDRGRRYGATYLPDVALEQGWTKDETLFSLIRKAGWMGSRSKWQDLDIKLTRYQGKKVSLNYPEYKKWRDWVDSKQ
;
A
#
# COMPACT_ATOMS: atom_id res chain seq x y z
N MET A 1 2.08 -6.04 -3.31
CA MET A 1 2.42 -4.61 -3.40
C MET A 1 1.32 -3.89 -4.17
N ALA A 2 1.06 -2.61 -3.87
CA ALA A 2 0.24 -1.79 -4.76
C ALA A 2 0.99 -1.59 -6.10
N THR A 3 0.26 -1.39 -7.19
CA THR A 3 0.84 -1.24 -8.54
C THR A 3 0.13 -0.11 -9.29
N VAL A 4 0.65 0.28 -10.45
CA VAL A 4 0.05 1.35 -11.26
C VAL A 4 -1.31 0.94 -11.81
N GLU A 5 -1.48 -0.34 -12.16
CA GLU A 5 -2.70 -0.94 -12.66
C GLU A 5 -3.85 -0.80 -11.65
N HIS A 6 -3.56 -0.88 -10.34
CA HIS A 6 -4.54 -0.59 -9.30
C HIS A 6 -5.03 0.86 -9.35
N CYS A 7 -4.15 1.82 -9.62
CA CYS A 7 -4.54 3.23 -9.77
C CYS A 7 -5.33 3.47 -11.06
N ILE A 8 -4.99 2.77 -12.15
CA ILE A 8 -5.77 2.76 -13.39
C ILE A 8 -7.18 2.22 -13.11
N ALA A 9 -7.31 1.13 -12.35
CA ALA A 9 -8.60 0.57 -11.96
C ALA A 9 -9.46 1.57 -11.16
N CYS A 10 -8.84 2.38 -10.29
CA CYS A 10 -9.57 3.46 -9.59
C CYS A 10 -10.14 4.49 -10.57
N PHE A 11 -9.33 4.99 -11.51
CA PHE A 11 -9.80 5.94 -12.52
C PHE A 11 -10.83 5.31 -13.46
N GLU A 12 -10.63 4.07 -13.87
CA GLU A 12 -11.55 3.34 -14.73
C GLU A 12 -12.91 3.17 -14.07
N ALA A 13 -12.96 2.81 -12.78
CA ALA A 13 -14.20 2.72 -12.03
C ALA A 13 -14.93 4.07 -11.95
N LEU A 14 -14.20 5.15 -11.58
CA LEU A 14 -14.79 6.47 -11.45
C LEU A 14 -15.25 7.06 -12.80
N ASP A 15 -14.41 6.99 -13.83
CA ASP A 15 -14.76 7.44 -15.16
C ASP A 15 -15.92 6.62 -15.74
N ALA A 16 -15.97 5.31 -15.45
CA ALA A 16 -17.07 4.46 -15.86
C ALA A 16 -18.40 4.87 -15.24
N GLU A 17 -18.41 5.06 -13.92
CA GLU A 17 -19.58 5.48 -13.15
C GLU A 17 -20.07 6.84 -13.64
N LEU A 18 -19.17 7.81 -13.81
CA LEU A 18 -19.55 9.13 -14.29
C LEU A 18 -20.12 9.09 -15.71
N ASN A 19 -19.65 8.21 -16.58
CA ASN A 19 -20.11 8.08 -17.96
C ASN A 19 -21.22 7.04 -18.18
N ASN A 20 -21.73 6.41 -17.12
CA ASN A 20 -22.71 5.31 -17.20
C ASN A 20 -22.26 4.17 -18.15
N ARG A 21 -20.97 3.84 -18.13
CA ARG A 21 -20.39 2.72 -18.88
C ARG A 21 -20.01 1.60 -17.92
N LYS A 22 -19.85 0.39 -18.45
CA LYS A 22 -19.28 -0.72 -17.67
C LYS A 22 -17.76 -0.53 -17.56
N PRO A 23 -17.16 -0.62 -16.35
CA PRO A 23 -15.71 -0.56 -16.20
C PRO A 23 -15.05 -1.85 -16.70
N LEU A 24 -13.81 -1.75 -17.18
CA LEU A 24 -12.94 -2.90 -17.38
C LEU A 24 -12.61 -3.58 -16.05
N SER A 25 -12.48 -4.90 -16.08
CA SER A 25 -12.01 -5.69 -14.93
C SER A 25 -10.51 -5.45 -14.67
N LEU A 26 -10.07 -5.74 -13.45
CA LEU A 26 -8.66 -5.58 -13.09
C LEU A 26 -7.72 -6.43 -13.98
N GLU A 27 -8.16 -7.63 -14.40
CA GLU A 27 -7.38 -8.52 -15.27
C GLU A 27 -7.24 -7.95 -16.70
N GLU A 28 -8.32 -7.38 -17.25
CA GLU A 28 -8.30 -6.69 -18.54
C GLU A 28 -7.39 -5.46 -18.50
N ILE A 29 -7.43 -4.70 -17.40
CA ILE A 29 -6.56 -3.54 -17.19
C ILE A 29 -5.09 -3.98 -17.12
N GLN A 30 -4.77 -5.02 -16.34
CA GLN A 30 -3.40 -5.51 -16.23
C GLN A 30 -2.85 -5.98 -17.58
N SER A 31 -3.65 -6.72 -18.35
CA SER A 31 -3.27 -7.22 -19.67
C SER A 31 -3.04 -6.08 -20.67
N SER A 32 -4.01 -5.16 -20.78
CA SER A 32 -3.93 -4.04 -21.72
C SER A 32 -2.86 -3.01 -21.32
N TRP A 33 -2.59 -2.80 -20.03
CA TRP A 33 -1.51 -1.94 -19.56
C TRP A 33 -0.14 -2.52 -19.91
N ALA A 34 0.06 -3.83 -19.76
CA ALA A 34 1.31 -4.49 -20.16
C ALA A 34 1.59 -4.30 -21.66
N GLU A 35 0.56 -4.48 -22.51
CA GLU A 35 0.66 -4.21 -23.94
C GLU A 35 0.91 -2.73 -24.27
N TYR A 36 0.26 -1.82 -23.56
CA TYR A 36 0.47 -0.38 -23.71
C TYR A 36 1.92 0.00 -23.41
N LYS A 37 2.49 -0.53 -22.33
CA LYS A 37 3.90 -0.33 -21.97
C LYS A 37 4.85 -0.91 -23.03
N ALA A 38 4.55 -2.09 -23.56
CA ALA A 38 5.34 -2.70 -24.62
C ALA A 38 5.33 -1.85 -25.91
N SER A 39 4.16 -1.38 -26.35
CA SER A 39 4.03 -0.53 -27.55
C SER A 39 4.65 0.86 -27.39
N SER A 40 4.61 1.42 -26.18
CA SER A 40 5.26 2.70 -25.84
C SER A 40 6.79 2.57 -25.80
N SER A 41 7.32 1.39 -25.47
CA SER A 41 8.77 1.14 -25.49
C SER A 41 9.32 0.88 -26.91
N ALA A 42 8.49 0.34 -27.81
CA ALA A 42 8.86 0.08 -29.21
C ALA A 42 8.90 1.36 -30.09
N SER A 43 8.36 2.47 -29.58
CA SER A 43 8.29 3.77 -30.27
C SER A 43 9.36 4.77 -29.81
N ALA A 44 10.26 4.38 -28.89
CA ALA A 44 11.43 5.18 -28.56
C ALA A 44 12.51 5.04 -29.66
N PRO A 45 13.00 6.13 -30.29
CA PRO A 45 14.15 6.02 -31.17
C PRO A 45 15.35 5.56 -30.34
N ALA A 46 16.03 4.53 -30.82
CA ALA A 46 17.29 4.06 -30.27
C ALA A 46 18.31 5.22 -30.28
N SER A 47 18.42 5.92 -29.16
CA SER A 47 19.58 6.74 -28.86
C SER A 47 20.68 5.77 -28.45
N GLY A 48 21.75 5.76 -29.24
CA GLY A 48 22.99 5.03 -28.93
C GLY A 48 23.56 5.45 -27.57
N PRO A 49 24.56 4.70 -27.07
CA PRO A 49 25.01 4.82 -25.69
C PRO A 49 25.59 6.22 -25.46
N SER A 50 24.86 7.06 -24.73
CA SER A 50 25.42 8.28 -24.16
C SER A 50 25.97 7.94 -22.79
N ASP A 51 27.29 7.94 -22.68
CA ASP A 51 28.07 7.89 -21.44
C ASP A 51 27.51 8.90 -20.43
N ALA A 52 26.92 8.40 -19.34
CA ALA A 52 26.81 9.14 -18.10
C ALA A 52 28.08 8.87 -17.25
N PRO A 53 28.71 9.89 -16.66
CA PRO A 53 29.97 9.71 -15.95
C PRO A 53 29.76 8.88 -14.67
N LEU A 54 30.30 7.67 -14.67
CA LEU A 54 30.35 6.79 -13.52
C LEU A 54 31.36 7.32 -12.49
N ASN A 55 30.91 7.35 -11.24
CA ASN A 55 31.69 7.72 -10.06
C ASN A 55 32.94 6.81 -9.90
N PRO A 56 34.17 7.32 -9.69
CA PRO A 56 35.42 6.54 -9.88
C PRO A 56 35.77 5.46 -8.85
N ALA A 57 34.85 5.03 -7.96
CA ALA A 57 35.21 4.26 -6.77
C ALA A 57 34.95 2.74 -6.80
N LEU A 58 34.40 2.15 -7.87
CA LEU A 58 34.05 0.71 -7.91
C LEU A 58 34.54 -0.02 -9.17
N ARG A 59 35.82 0.20 -9.53
CA ARG A 59 36.55 -0.62 -10.51
C ARG A 59 37.78 -1.25 -9.85
N ARG A 60 37.57 -2.24 -8.97
CA ARG A 60 38.61 -3.20 -8.51
C ARG A 60 38.08 -4.25 -7.53
N LEU A 61 37.14 -5.09 -7.96
CA LEU A 61 36.82 -6.34 -7.26
C LEU A 61 36.14 -7.41 -8.15
N ALA A 62 36.21 -7.25 -9.47
CA ALA A 62 35.72 -8.23 -10.44
C ALA A 62 36.85 -8.65 -11.39
N ALA A 63 37.83 -9.38 -10.86
CA ALA A 63 38.70 -10.29 -11.59
C ALA A 63 39.53 -11.09 -10.59
N GLU A 64 39.57 -12.42 -10.79
CA GLU A 64 40.39 -13.42 -10.08
C GLU A 64 39.83 -13.79 -8.69
N THR A 65 39.46 -15.03 -8.38
CA THR A 65 40.13 -16.30 -8.68
C THR A 65 39.14 -17.45 -8.78
N ALA A 66 39.30 -18.25 -9.84
CA ALA A 66 38.78 -19.60 -9.93
C ALA A 66 39.70 -20.59 -9.19
N SER A 67 39.09 -21.59 -8.55
CA SER A 67 39.43 -23.03 -8.56
C SER A 67 39.56 -23.76 -7.21
N SER A 68 38.84 -24.91 -7.15
CA SER A 68 39.01 -26.13 -6.32
C SER A 68 38.75 -26.05 -4.80
N SER A 69 38.16 -27.02 -4.09
CA SER A 69 37.65 -28.38 -4.37
C SER A 69 36.89 -28.93 -3.14
N SER A 70 35.85 -29.75 -3.40
CA SER A 70 35.23 -30.86 -2.62
C SER A 70 35.52 -31.11 -1.12
N SER A 71 34.47 -31.37 -0.32
CA SER A 71 34.13 -32.71 0.24
C SER A 71 32.93 -32.66 1.24
N THR A 72 31.96 -33.59 1.06
CA THR A 72 31.18 -34.44 2.02
C THR A 72 31.16 -34.05 3.52
N SER A 73 30.14 -34.24 4.36
CA SER A 73 28.87 -35.00 4.38
C SER A 73 28.23 -34.79 5.77
N SER A 74 26.90 -35.02 5.91
CA SER A 74 26.23 -35.81 6.98
C SER A 74 25.03 -35.15 7.67
N SER A 75 23.97 -35.96 7.72
CA SER A 75 22.64 -35.76 8.27
C SER A 75 22.58 -35.84 9.80
N SER A 76 21.55 -35.24 10.41
CA SER A 76 20.87 -35.83 11.58
C SER A 76 19.46 -35.27 11.77
N THR A 77 18.54 -36.20 11.99
CA THR A 77 17.09 -36.15 12.22
C THR A 77 16.71 -35.81 13.67
N SER A 78 15.47 -35.30 13.88
CA SER A 78 14.46 -35.62 14.95
C SER A 78 13.43 -34.45 15.02
N LEU A 79 12.11 -34.58 14.72
CA LEU A 79 10.99 -35.22 15.47
C LEU A 79 10.93 -34.75 16.94
N SER A 80 9.87 -34.24 17.57
CA SER A 80 8.46 -33.90 17.29
C SER A 80 7.90 -33.28 18.60
N ALA A 81 6.88 -32.40 18.55
CA ALA A 81 5.79 -32.36 19.55
C ALA A 81 4.72 -31.31 19.18
N ALA A 82 3.47 -31.75 19.20
CA ALA A 82 2.26 -30.98 18.90
C ALA A 82 1.68 -30.30 20.15
N ALA A 83 1.06 -29.13 20.00
CA ALA A 83 -0.18 -28.76 20.68
C ALA A 83 -0.80 -27.46 20.14
N ALA A 84 -2.12 -27.51 19.98
CA ALA A 84 -3.10 -26.42 19.94
C ALA A 84 -3.22 -25.53 18.68
N SER A 85 -4.11 -26.00 17.80
CA SER A 85 -4.66 -25.31 16.63
C SER A 85 -5.45 -24.04 16.99
N THR A 86 -5.07 -22.91 16.39
CA THR A 86 -5.94 -21.75 16.15
C THR A 86 -5.68 -21.33 14.70
N PRO A 87 -6.69 -21.06 13.84
CA PRO A 87 -6.45 -20.90 12.40
C PRO A 87 -5.76 -19.56 12.13
N ALA A 88 -4.43 -19.59 11.98
CA ALA A 88 -3.70 -18.58 11.26
C ALA A 88 -3.98 -18.80 9.77
N THR A 89 -4.62 -17.83 9.12
CA THR A 89 -4.70 -17.75 7.67
C THR A 89 -3.28 -17.48 7.14
N SER A 90 -2.51 -18.54 6.99
CA SER A 90 -1.21 -18.51 6.32
C SER A 90 -1.45 -18.53 4.82
N THR A 91 -1.45 -17.36 4.19
CA THR A 91 -1.21 -17.25 2.75
C THR A 91 0.25 -17.59 2.50
N SER A 92 0.55 -18.85 2.18
CA SER A 92 1.85 -19.23 1.65
C SER A 92 1.97 -18.69 0.22
N SER A 93 2.50 -17.49 0.05
CA SER A 93 2.83 -16.94 -1.25
C SER A 93 4.12 -17.59 -1.78
N LEU A 94 4.01 -18.22 -2.95
CA LEU A 94 5.14 -18.42 -3.86
C LEU A 94 5.92 -17.10 -4.03
N PRO A 95 7.26 -17.10 -4.12
CA PRO A 95 8.01 -15.86 -4.28
C PRO A 95 7.69 -15.25 -5.65
N GLY A 96 6.97 -14.12 -5.67
CA GLY A 96 6.78 -13.29 -6.86
C GLY A 96 5.35 -13.08 -7.33
N ALA A 97 4.34 -13.76 -6.78
CA ALA A 97 2.95 -13.49 -7.14
C ALA A 97 2.43 -12.20 -6.44
N PRO A 98 1.74 -11.30 -7.15
CA PRO A 98 1.10 -10.14 -6.53
C PRO A 98 0.02 -10.62 -5.53
N PRO A 99 -0.17 -9.91 -4.40
CA PRO A 99 -1.21 -10.27 -3.45
C PRO A 99 -2.58 -10.14 -4.11
N THR A 100 -3.45 -11.12 -3.90
CA THR A 100 -4.83 -11.13 -4.43
C THR A 100 -5.82 -10.46 -3.48
N ALA A 101 -5.46 -10.34 -2.20
CA ALA A 101 -6.23 -9.64 -1.19
C ALA A 101 -5.31 -8.90 -0.20
N ALA A 102 -5.73 -7.73 0.25
CA ALA A 102 -5.07 -6.98 1.31
C ALA A 102 -6.02 -5.93 1.91
N PRO A 103 -5.76 -5.44 3.13
CA PRO A 103 -6.35 -4.19 3.59
C PRO A 103 -5.86 -3.04 2.73
N LEU A 104 -6.76 -2.13 2.36
CA LEU A 104 -6.51 -1.13 1.33
C LEU A 104 -7.13 0.22 1.66
N PHE A 105 -6.50 1.27 1.14
CA PHE A 105 -7.01 2.64 1.15
C PHE A 105 -6.90 3.21 -0.27
N VAL A 106 -7.98 3.80 -0.74
CA VAL A 106 -7.98 4.57 -1.98
C VAL A 106 -8.09 6.05 -1.62
N THR A 107 -7.18 6.83 -2.19
CA THR A 107 -7.08 8.27 -1.97
C THR A 107 -7.17 8.98 -3.31
N TRP A 108 -8.03 9.98 -3.37
CA TRP A 108 -8.11 10.97 -4.44
C TRP A 108 -7.43 12.24 -3.96
N ASN A 109 -6.56 12.79 -4.80
CA ASN A 109 -5.98 14.11 -4.61
C ASN A 109 -6.27 15.00 -5.82
N THR A 110 -6.34 16.30 -5.62
CA THR A 110 -6.23 17.31 -6.69
C THR A 110 -4.77 17.74 -6.79
N VAL A 111 -4.27 17.90 -8.01
CA VAL A 111 -2.93 18.41 -8.31
C VAL A 111 -3.08 19.78 -8.95
N ASP A 112 -2.50 20.81 -8.34
CA ASP A 112 -2.51 22.16 -8.90
C ASP A 112 -1.63 22.21 -10.17
N PRO A 113 -2.17 22.63 -11.34
CA PRO A 113 -1.38 22.75 -12.56
C PRO A 113 -0.27 23.79 -12.51
N ALA A 114 -0.37 24.80 -11.62
CA ALA A 114 0.61 25.89 -11.55
C ALA A 114 1.87 25.48 -10.78
N ASP A 115 1.68 24.95 -9.56
CA ASP A 115 2.78 24.69 -8.63
C ASP A 115 3.04 23.19 -8.39
N GLY A 116 2.15 22.31 -8.86
CA GLY A 116 2.24 20.86 -8.67
C GLY A 116 1.81 20.39 -7.27
N ASP A 117 1.28 21.30 -6.45
CA ASP A 117 0.85 21.02 -5.08
C ASP A 117 -0.30 20.01 -5.07
N VAL A 118 -0.21 19.04 -4.16
CA VAL A 118 -1.15 17.92 -4.03
C VAL A 118 -2.02 18.15 -2.81
N SER A 119 -3.34 18.21 -3.01
CA SER A 119 -4.32 18.37 -1.93
C SER A 119 -5.30 17.20 -1.88
N LEU A 120 -5.63 16.75 -0.67
CA LEU A 120 -6.59 15.66 -0.44
C LEU A 120 -7.98 16.02 -0.98
N ARG A 121 -8.58 15.10 -1.74
CA ARG A 121 -9.92 15.25 -2.35
C ARG A 121 -10.91 14.14 -1.95
N GLY A 122 -10.42 13.06 -1.35
CA GLY A 122 -11.20 11.98 -0.76
C GLY A 122 -10.27 10.84 -0.32
N CYS A 123 -10.56 10.17 0.79
CA CYS A 123 -9.80 8.99 1.20
C CYS A 123 -10.63 8.08 2.09
N ILE A 124 -10.89 6.87 1.61
CA ILE A 124 -11.61 5.83 2.33
C ILE A 124 -10.89 4.49 2.11
N GLY A 125 -10.91 3.65 3.13
CA GLY A 125 -10.26 2.35 3.12
C GLY A 125 -10.71 1.49 4.28
N THR A 126 -10.12 0.30 4.37
CA THR A 126 -10.43 -0.69 5.40
C THR A 126 -9.17 -1.40 5.88
N PHE A 127 -9.21 -1.80 7.16
CA PHE A 127 -8.20 -2.65 7.80
C PHE A 127 -8.51 -4.15 7.64
N GLU A 128 -9.67 -4.50 7.10
CA GLU A 128 -10.02 -5.87 6.74
C GLU A 128 -9.43 -6.23 5.38
N SER A 129 -8.95 -7.46 5.23
CA SER A 129 -8.41 -7.93 3.96
C SER A 129 -9.53 -8.04 2.91
N GLN A 130 -9.42 -7.28 1.83
CA GLN A 130 -10.38 -7.29 0.72
C GLN A 130 -9.76 -7.91 -0.53
N PRO A 131 -10.51 -8.69 -1.34
CA PRO A 131 -10.08 -9.07 -2.67
C PRO A 131 -9.79 -7.82 -3.51
N LEU A 132 -8.57 -7.69 -4.05
CA LEU A 132 -8.16 -6.45 -4.71
C LEU A 132 -8.95 -6.16 -5.99
N ALA A 133 -9.39 -7.21 -6.70
CA ALA A 133 -10.19 -7.09 -7.91
C ALA A 133 -11.55 -6.42 -7.68
N GLU A 134 -12.14 -6.58 -6.49
CA GLU A 134 -13.45 -6.02 -6.13
C GLU A 134 -13.29 -4.78 -5.26
N GLY A 135 -12.44 -4.86 -4.24
CA GLY A 135 -12.27 -3.80 -3.26
C GLY A 135 -11.64 -2.53 -3.83
N ILE A 136 -10.75 -2.61 -4.82
CA ILE A 136 -10.14 -1.39 -5.38
C ILE A 136 -11.17 -0.54 -6.13
N PRO A 137 -11.94 -1.07 -7.10
CA PRO A 137 -13.04 -0.33 -7.74
C PRO A 137 -14.07 0.19 -6.74
N GLU A 138 -14.48 -0.63 -5.77
CA GLU A 138 -15.48 -0.26 -4.78
C GLU A 138 -15.01 0.92 -3.93
N TYR A 139 -13.84 0.81 -3.30
CA TYR A 139 -13.30 1.87 -2.45
C TYR A 139 -12.89 3.11 -3.25
N ALA A 140 -12.59 2.98 -4.55
CA ALA A 140 -12.39 4.12 -5.44
C ALA A 140 -13.67 4.96 -5.59
N LEU A 141 -14.82 4.31 -5.79
CA LEU A 141 -16.11 5.00 -5.88
C LEU A 141 -16.56 5.55 -4.52
N ILE A 142 -16.41 4.78 -3.43
CA ILE A 142 -16.76 5.24 -2.08
C ILE A 142 -15.92 6.48 -1.73
N SER A 143 -14.60 6.45 -1.93
CA SER A 143 -13.74 7.60 -1.63
C SER A 143 -13.97 8.82 -2.54
N ALA A 144 -14.44 8.61 -3.78
CA ALA A 144 -14.74 9.71 -4.71
C ALA A 144 -16.11 10.35 -4.48
N LEU A 145 -17.12 9.54 -4.15
CA LEU A 145 -18.53 9.94 -4.21
C LEU A 145 -19.23 9.96 -2.85
N GLN A 146 -18.71 9.23 -1.86
CA GLN A 146 -19.36 9.01 -0.56
C GLN A 146 -18.52 9.51 0.64
N ASP A 147 -17.32 10.04 0.42
CA ASP A 147 -16.55 10.69 1.48
C ASP A 147 -17.21 12.00 1.90
N THR A 148 -17.95 11.98 3.01
CA THR A 148 -18.79 13.09 3.49
C THR A 148 -18.04 14.38 3.83
N ARG A 149 -16.70 14.32 3.91
CA ARG A 149 -15.86 15.52 4.09
C ARG A 149 -15.76 16.36 2.83
N PHE A 150 -16.09 15.79 1.68
CA PHE A 150 -15.99 16.43 0.37
C PHE A 150 -17.28 16.26 -0.43
N ARG A 151 -17.50 17.13 -1.42
CA ARG A 151 -18.60 16.92 -2.38
C ARG A 151 -18.23 15.78 -3.34
N PRO A 152 -19.21 15.02 -3.88
CA PRO A 152 -18.92 14.00 -4.89
C PRO A 152 -18.11 14.56 -6.05
N ILE A 153 -17.07 13.84 -6.48
CA ILE A 153 -16.21 14.24 -7.60
C ILE A 153 -17.01 14.31 -8.90
N SER A 154 -16.84 15.41 -9.64
CA SER A 154 -17.47 15.62 -10.94
C SER A 154 -16.53 15.34 -12.12
N LYS A 155 -17.08 15.09 -13.31
CA LYS A 155 -16.31 14.88 -14.55
C LYS A 155 -15.29 15.98 -14.85
N ARG A 156 -15.61 17.23 -14.48
CA ARG A 156 -14.75 18.39 -14.75
C ARG A 156 -13.48 18.40 -13.92
N GLU A 157 -13.48 17.70 -12.78
CA GLU A 157 -12.32 17.61 -11.89
C GLU A 157 -11.31 16.57 -12.37
N LEU A 158 -11.75 15.56 -13.14
CA LEU A 158 -10.92 14.43 -13.58
C LEU A 158 -9.53 14.84 -14.09
N PRO A 159 -9.36 15.85 -14.98
CA PRO A 159 -8.05 16.24 -15.50
C PRO A 159 -7.03 16.66 -14.45
N THR A 160 -7.48 17.09 -13.27
CA THR A 160 -6.64 17.55 -12.16
C THR A 160 -6.44 16.51 -11.07
N LEU A 161 -7.01 15.30 -11.23
CA LEU A 161 -6.96 14.29 -10.19
C LEU A 161 -5.70 13.43 -10.25
N GLN A 162 -5.31 12.98 -9.07
CA GLN A 162 -4.39 11.88 -8.84
C GLN A 162 -5.11 10.80 -8.02
N ALA A 163 -5.04 9.56 -8.48
CA ALA A 163 -5.45 8.40 -7.71
C ALA A 163 -4.23 7.83 -6.98
N ALA A 164 -4.37 7.49 -5.71
CA ALA A 164 -3.36 6.77 -4.96
C ALA A 164 -3.97 5.56 -4.24
N VAL A 165 -3.31 4.41 -4.38
CA VAL A 165 -3.70 3.15 -3.73
C VAL A 165 -2.63 2.80 -2.71
N THR A 166 -3.04 2.63 -1.46
CA THR A 166 -2.17 2.16 -0.38
C THR A 166 -2.63 0.78 0.06
N LEU A 167 -1.79 -0.23 -0.12
CA LEU A 167 -2.03 -1.57 0.43
C LEU A 167 -1.25 -1.71 1.74
N LEU A 168 -1.93 -2.15 2.80
CA LEU A 168 -1.30 -2.42 4.07
C LEU A 168 -0.68 -3.82 4.05
N THR A 169 0.59 -3.91 4.42
CA THR A 169 1.38 -5.15 4.40
C THR A 169 2.14 -5.33 5.70
N ASP A 170 2.76 -6.50 5.87
CA ASP A 170 3.76 -6.73 6.92
C ASP A 170 3.19 -6.55 8.34
N PHE A 171 1.99 -7.09 8.59
CA PHE A 171 1.37 -7.09 9.91
C PHE A 171 2.12 -8.04 10.84
N GLU A 172 2.84 -7.47 11.80
CA GLU A 172 3.68 -8.19 12.76
C GLU A 172 3.29 -7.82 14.19
N GLU A 173 3.17 -8.82 15.08
CA GLU A 173 3.06 -8.55 16.52
C GLU A 173 4.40 -8.02 17.02
N ALA A 174 4.37 -6.83 17.62
CA ALA A 174 5.55 -6.16 18.14
C ALA A 174 6.01 -6.82 19.44
N LYS A 175 7.33 -6.86 19.66
CA LYS A 175 7.90 -7.47 20.87
C LYS A 175 7.56 -6.69 22.14
N ASP A 176 7.49 -5.38 22.01
CA ASP A 176 7.08 -4.44 23.04
C ASP A 176 6.23 -3.32 22.41
N VAL A 177 5.63 -2.47 23.25
CA VAL A 177 4.76 -1.37 22.79
C VAL A 177 5.53 -0.25 22.06
N HIS A 178 6.86 -0.27 22.11
CA HIS A 178 7.75 0.69 21.45
C HIS A 178 8.46 0.12 20.23
N ASP A 179 8.24 -1.15 19.88
CA ASP A 179 8.88 -1.90 18.78
C ASP A 179 8.23 -1.57 17.44
N TRP A 180 8.32 -0.30 17.07
CA TRP A 180 7.89 0.29 15.81
C TRP A 180 8.69 1.57 15.53
N GLU A 181 8.55 2.15 14.34
CA GLU A 181 9.32 3.33 13.93
C GLU A 181 8.36 4.41 13.40
N ILE A 182 8.53 5.64 13.89
CA ILE A 182 7.72 6.78 13.47
C ILE A 182 8.02 7.10 12.00
N GLY A 183 6.97 7.29 11.20
CA GLY A 183 7.08 7.56 9.76
C GLY A 183 7.27 6.31 8.91
N THR A 184 7.59 5.16 9.50
CA THR A 184 7.72 3.88 8.79
C THR A 184 6.52 2.97 9.05
N HIS A 185 6.13 2.82 10.32
CA HIS A 185 5.18 1.83 10.76
C HIS A 185 3.85 2.45 11.18
N GLY A 186 2.75 1.89 10.68
CA GLY A 186 1.43 2.03 11.27
C GLY A 186 1.32 1.10 12.48
N ILE A 187 0.49 1.47 13.44
CA ILE A 187 0.32 0.72 14.68
C ILE A 187 -1.15 0.45 14.96
N ARG A 188 -1.45 -0.79 15.33
CA ARG A 188 -2.77 -1.24 15.81
C ARG A 188 -2.61 -1.78 17.22
N ILE A 189 -3.35 -1.22 18.16
CA ILE A 189 -3.35 -1.70 19.54
C ILE A 189 -4.63 -2.48 19.86
N SER A 190 -4.50 -3.46 20.73
CA SER A 190 -5.63 -4.13 21.39
C SER A 190 -5.28 -4.43 22.83
N PHE A 191 -6.19 -4.10 23.74
CA PHE A 191 -6.04 -4.36 25.17
C PHE A 191 -7.40 -4.53 25.82
N SER A 192 -7.43 -5.02 27.07
CA SER A 192 -8.66 -5.14 27.85
C SER A 192 -8.50 -4.47 29.21
N ASP A 193 -9.53 -3.74 29.64
CA ASP A 193 -9.59 -3.12 30.96
C ASP A 193 -10.99 -3.28 31.53
N ARG A 194 -11.09 -3.76 32.79
CA ARG A 194 -12.36 -4.04 33.50
C ARG A 194 -13.38 -4.85 32.68
N GLY A 195 -12.91 -5.87 31.97
CA GLY A 195 -13.75 -6.74 31.15
C GLY A 195 -14.23 -6.13 29.83
N ARG A 196 -13.82 -4.90 29.49
CA ARG A 196 -14.09 -4.27 28.19
C ARG A 196 -12.85 -4.34 27.30
N ARG A 197 -13.06 -4.72 26.03
CA ARG A 197 -12.01 -4.74 25.00
C ARG A 197 -11.92 -3.38 24.32
N TYR A 198 -10.70 -2.94 24.09
CA TYR A 198 -10.38 -1.70 23.40
C TYR A 198 -9.46 -2.01 22.21
N GLY A 199 -9.57 -1.20 21.17
CA GLY A 199 -8.66 -1.27 20.04
C GLY A 199 -8.78 -0.03 19.17
N ALA A 200 -7.64 0.37 18.61
CA ALA A 200 -7.54 1.47 17.67
C ALA A 200 -6.32 1.28 16.78
N THR A 201 -6.26 2.05 15.70
CA THR A 201 -5.16 2.01 14.74
C THR A 201 -4.78 3.41 14.26
N TYR A 202 -3.50 3.61 13.96
CA TYR A 202 -2.95 4.79 13.29
C TYR A 202 -2.09 4.38 12.09
N LEU A 203 -2.26 5.10 10.99
CA LEU A 203 -1.42 4.97 9.79
C LEU A 203 0.01 5.48 10.04
N PRO A 204 1.01 5.05 9.25
CA PRO A 204 2.42 5.42 9.43
C PRO A 204 2.67 6.93 9.53
N ASP A 205 1.92 7.73 8.77
CA ASP A 205 2.16 9.16 8.64
C ASP A 205 1.65 9.97 9.84
N VAL A 206 0.69 9.45 10.61
CA VAL A 206 -0.02 10.23 11.65
C VAL A 206 0.92 10.73 12.74
N ALA A 207 1.80 9.87 13.26
CA ALA A 207 2.72 10.26 14.33
C ALA A 207 3.75 11.29 13.83
N LEU A 208 4.20 11.13 12.59
CA LEU A 208 5.18 12.01 11.96
C LEU A 208 4.60 13.41 11.71
N GLU A 209 3.41 13.49 11.11
CA GLU A 209 2.72 14.75 10.82
C GLU A 209 2.39 15.55 12.08
N GLN A 210 2.07 14.87 13.18
CA GLN A 210 1.76 15.52 14.46
C GLN A 210 3.02 15.87 15.28
N GLY A 211 4.20 15.39 14.87
CA GLY A 211 5.44 15.54 15.65
C GLY A 211 5.38 14.83 17.01
N TRP A 212 4.58 13.75 17.12
CA TRP A 212 4.41 13.03 18.38
C TRP A 212 5.56 12.06 18.64
N THR A 213 5.95 11.95 19.90
CA THR A 213 6.76 10.84 20.39
C THR A 213 5.98 9.52 20.37
N LYS A 214 6.67 8.38 20.56
CA LYS A 214 6.01 7.08 20.65
C LYS A 214 4.99 7.02 21.78
N ASP A 215 5.33 7.56 22.96
CA ASP A 215 4.45 7.58 24.12
C ASP A 215 3.21 8.45 23.90
N GLU A 216 3.39 9.64 23.30
CA GLU A 216 2.26 10.51 22.94
C GLU A 216 1.35 9.85 21.93
N THR A 217 1.93 9.17 20.93
CA THR A 217 1.19 8.42 19.92
C THR A 217 0.39 7.29 20.56
N LEU A 218 1.01 6.47 21.42
CA LEU A 218 0.35 5.37 22.11
C LEU A 218 -0.79 5.88 23.01
N PHE A 219 -0.53 6.91 23.82
CA PHE A 219 -1.56 7.48 24.68
C PHE A 219 -2.72 8.07 23.88
N SER A 220 -2.43 8.81 22.81
CA SER A 220 -3.44 9.34 21.89
C SER A 220 -4.27 8.21 21.26
N LEU A 221 -3.61 7.11 20.87
CA LEU A 221 -4.27 5.95 20.28
C LEU A 221 -5.17 5.22 21.29
N ILE A 222 -4.75 5.09 22.54
CA ILE A 222 -5.55 4.55 23.65
C ILE A 222 -6.80 5.42 23.89
N ARG A 223 -6.63 6.75 23.87
CA ARG A 223 -7.75 7.69 23.96
C ARG A 223 -8.71 7.54 22.77
N LYS A 224 -8.18 7.37 21.56
CA LYS A 224 -8.96 7.10 20.34
C LYS A 224 -9.72 5.77 20.43
N ALA A 225 -9.17 4.76 21.11
CA ALA A 225 -9.85 3.50 21.40
C ALA A 225 -11.03 3.65 22.38
N GLY A 226 -11.21 4.83 22.98
CA GLY A 226 -12.30 5.15 23.91
C GLY A 226 -11.97 4.87 25.37
N TRP A 227 -10.70 4.64 25.71
CA TRP A 227 -10.30 4.44 27.11
C TRP A 227 -10.16 5.79 27.83
N MET A 228 -10.82 5.90 28.99
CA MET A 228 -10.98 7.17 29.72
C MET A 228 -10.17 7.24 31.03
N GLY A 229 -9.23 6.32 31.25
CA GLY A 229 -8.41 6.32 32.46
C GLY A 229 -7.34 7.42 32.51
N SER A 230 -6.61 7.46 33.62
CA SER A 230 -5.54 8.46 33.86
C SER A 230 -4.33 8.22 32.96
N ARG A 231 -3.68 9.30 32.52
CA ARG A 231 -2.39 9.25 31.80
C ARG A 231 -1.28 8.56 32.58
N SER A 232 -1.36 8.51 33.91
CA SER A 232 -0.35 7.80 34.71
C SER A 232 -0.51 6.28 34.68
N LYS A 233 -1.63 5.75 34.18
CA LYS A 233 -2.00 4.32 34.27
C LYS A 233 -2.00 3.60 32.93
N TRP A 234 -1.74 4.29 31.81
CA TRP A 234 -1.80 3.65 30.50
C TRP A 234 -0.69 2.60 30.32
N GLN A 235 0.43 2.76 31.02
CA GLN A 235 1.56 1.82 31.01
C GLN A 235 1.26 0.51 31.76
N ASP A 236 0.29 0.53 32.66
CA ASP A 236 -0.15 -0.68 33.40
C ASP A 236 -1.07 -1.57 32.54
N LEU A 237 -1.47 -1.11 31.36
CA LEU A 237 -2.33 -1.85 30.45
C LEU A 237 -1.51 -2.92 29.72
N ASP A 238 -2.04 -4.14 29.68
CA ASP A 238 -1.50 -5.22 28.84
C ASP A 238 -1.87 -4.96 27.37
N ILE A 239 -1.05 -4.13 26.70
CA ILE A 239 -1.27 -3.70 25.33
C ILE A 239 -0.59 -4.65 24.37
N LYS A 240 -1.39 -5.30 23.53
CA LYS A 240 -0.91 -5.99 22.33
C LYS A 240 -0.80 -5.00 21.20
N LEU A 241 0.40 -4.83 20.67
CA LEU A 241 0.66 -3.95 19.54
C LEU A 241 0.99 -4.79 18.31
N THR A 242 0.32 -4.50 17.21
CA THR A 242 0.65 -5.01 15.88
C THR A 242 1.14 -3.82 15.05
N ARG A 243 2.37 -3.90 14.55
CA ARG A 243 2.89 -2.94 13.58
C ARG A 243 2.61 -3.42 12.16
N TYR A 244 2.49 -2.50 11.22
CA TYR A 244 2.33 -2.80 9.81
C TYR A 244 2.92 -1.68 8.95
N GLN A 245 3.11 -1.94 7.67
CA GLN A 245 3.59 -0.96 6.70
C GLN A 245 2.50 -0.66 5.67
N GLY A 246 2.58 0.51 5.04
CA GLY A 246 1.72 0.90 3.94
C GLY A 246 2.56 1.11 2.69
N LYS A 247 2.21 0.44 1.59
CA LYS A 247 2.89 0.64 0.30
C LYS A 247 1.94 1.37 -0.64
N LYS A 248 2.26 2.65 -0.88
CA LYS A 248 1.49 3.58 -1.68
C LYS A 248 2.05 3.65 -3.10
N VAL A 249 1.16 3.60 -4.08
CA VAL A 249 1.43 3.95 -5.49
C VAL A 249 0.40 4.99 -5.91
N SER A 250 0.80 5.92 -6.77
CA SER A 250 -0.08 6.96 -7.29
C SER A 250 0.06 7.14 -8.80
N LEU A 251 -1.02 7.56 -9.43
CA LEU A 251 -1.12 7.85 -10.86
C LEU A 251 -1.88 9.16 -11.07
N ASN A 252 -1.41 9.99 -11.99
CA ASN A 252 -2.12 11.22 -12.38
C ASN A 252 -3.07 10.94 -13.55
N TYR A 253 -4.20 11.64 -13.61
CA TYR A 253 -5.20 11.45 -14.66
C TYR A 253 -4.67 11.52 -16.10
N PRO A 254 -3.73 12.43 -16.46
CA PRO A 254 -3.21 12.48 -17.82
C PRO A 254 -2.54 11.17 -18.27
N GLU A 255 -1.95 10.41 -17.35
CA GLU A 255 -1.34 9.10 -17.67
C GLU A 255 -2.41 8.03 -17.88
N TYR A 256 -3.44 7.99 -17.01
CA TYR A 256 -4.63 7.17 -17.23
C TYR A 256 -5.29 7.47 -18.57
N LYS A 257 -5.46 8.75 -18.91
CA LYS A 257 -6.14 9.18 -20.12
C LYS A 257 -5.40 8.74 -21.39
N LYS A 258 -4.07 8.83 -21.41
CA LYS A 258 -3.25 8.31 -22.52
C LYS A 258 -3.45 6.81 -22.74
N TRP A 259 -3.49 6.01 -21.68
CA TRP A 259 -3.77 4.58 -21.80
C TRP A 259 -5.20 4.33 -22.27
N ARG A 260 -6.19 5.04 -21.73
CA ARG A 260 -7.59 4.89 -22.12
C ARG A 260 -7.80 5.20 -23.61
N ASP A 261 -7.23 6.29 -24.10
CA ASP A 261 -7.32 6.67 -25.51
C ASP A 261 -6.63 5.64 -26.43
N TRP A 262 -5.54 5.03 -25.96
CA TRP A 262 -4.89 3.92 -26.67
C TRP A 262 -5.76 2.66 -26.70
N VAL A 263 -6.43 2.31 -25.59
CA VAL A 263 -7.37 1.18 -25.55
C VAL A 263 -8.52 1.43 -26.53
N ASP A 264 -9.07 2.64 -26.56
CA ASP A 264 -10.16 3.01 -27.46
C ASP A 264 -9.73 2.97 -28.94
N SER A 265 -8.46 3.27 -29.24
CA SER A 265 -7.93 3.20 -30.62
C SER A 265 -7.78 1.78 -31.18
N LYS A 266 -7.85 0.76 -30.32
CA LYS A 266 -7.75 -0.66 -30.68
C LYS A 266 -9.10 -1.35 -30.89
N GLN A 267 -10.21 -0.70 -30.49
CA GLN A 267 -11.58 -1.21 -30.65
C GLN A 267 -12.19 -0.72 -31.97
#